data_AF-A0A483TWW2-F1
#
_entry.id   AF-A0A483TWW2-F1
#
_cell.length_a   1.000
_cell.length_b   1.000
_cell.length_c   1.000
_cell.angle_alpha   90.00
_cell.angle_beta   90.00
_cell.angle_gamma   90.00
#
_symmetry.space_group_name_H-M   'P 1'
#
loop_
_entity.id
_entity.type
_entity.pdbx_description
1 polymer ?
#
loop_
_entity_poly.entity_id
_entity_poly.type
_entity_poly.pdbx_seq_one_letter_code
_entity_poly.pdbx_strand_id
1 'polypeptide(L)'
;KDAKEEKVNKIIIPNIMRNILEYYFGFVHRTDSLQNELTKLAKDEKNSDFRAFYRYINRGSHSDSVNITDMGDIDPDKYLKQLKNIFSATGDEKHYAKMMDEIDEEIATA
;
A
#
# COMPACT_ATOMS: atom_id res chain seq x y z
N LYS A 1 11.63 1.23 -7.31
CA LYS A 1 12.70 0.61 -8.12
C LYS A 1 13.31 -0.59 -7.38
N ASP A 2 13.73 -0.46 -6.12
CA ASP A 2 14.36 -1.58 -5.36
C ASP A 2 13.44 -2.75 -4.98
N ALA A 3 12.12 -2.53 -4.88
CA ALA A 3 11.15 -3.62 -4.60
C ALA A 3 11.04 -4.66 -5.73
N LYS A 4 11.50 -4.33 -6.95
CA LYS A 4 11.55 -5.25 -8.09
C LYS A 4 12.84 -6.08 -8.15
N GLU A 5 13.85 -5.76 -7.32
CA GLU A 5 15.17 -6.40 -7.36
C GLU A 5 15.42 -7.31 -6.15
N GLU A 6 14.55 -8.30 -5.89
CA GLU A 6 14.80 -9.53 -5.09
C GLU A 6 15.64 -9.45 -3.77
N LYS A 7 15.84 -8.26 -3.19
CA LYS A 7 16.65 -7.97 -1.99
C LYS A 7 15.88 -7.25 -0.91
N VAL A 8 14.57 -7.05 -1.11
CA VAL A 8 13.71 -6.44 -0.10
C VAL A 8 13.21 -7.57 0.79
N ASN A 9 13.71 -7.59 2.02
CA ASN A 9 13.21 -8.52 3.04
C ASN A 9 11.68 -8.35 3.12
N LYS A 10 10.92 -9.42 2.89
CA LYS A 10 9.44 -9.37 2.87
C LYS A 10 8.86 -8.77 4.16
N ILE A 11 9.64 -8.81 5.24
CA ILE A 11 9.39 -8.20 6.54
C ILE A 11 9.33 -6.66 6.49
N ILE A 12 10.10 -5.99 5.63
CA ILE A 12 10.14 -4.51 5.55
C ILE A 12 9.11 -3.92 4.60
N ILE A 13 8.55 -4.74 3.69
CA ILE A 13 7.54 -4.34 2.71
C ILE A 13 6.33 -3.65 3.38
N PRO A 14 5.67 -4.22 4.42
CA PRO A 14 4.53 -3.57 5.07
C PRO A 14 4.88 -2.22 5.71
N ASN A 15 6.08 -2.10 6.29
CA ASN A 15 6.55 -0.85 6.87
C ASN A 15 6.75 0.23 5.80
N ILE A 16 7.28 -0.14 4.64
CA ILE A 16 7.44 0.77 3.50
C ILE A 16 6.07 1.26 3.03
N MET A 17 5.06 0.37 2.93
CA MET A 17 3.71 0.77 2.52
C MET A 17 3.07 1.75 3.49
N ARG A 18 3.16 1.43 4.79
CA ARG A 18 2.65 2.30 5.84
C ARG A 18 3.26 3.68 5.69
N ASN A 19 4.58 3.74 5.54
CA ASN A 19 5.27 5.02 5.31
C ASN A 19 4.72 5.72 4.07
N ILE A 20 4.62 5.06 2.91
CA ILE A 20 4.08 5.67 1.68
C ILE A 20 2.68 6.26 1.91
N LEU A 21 1.78 5.49 2.53
CA LEU A 21 0.41 5.90 2.78
C LEU A 21 0.34 7.04 3.82
N GLU A 22 1.05 6.92 4.93
CA GLU A 22 1.08 7.93 5.99
C GLU A 22 1.69 9.25 5.49
N TYR A 23 2.80 9.19 4.75
CA TYR A 23 3.42 10.39 4.18
C TYR A 23 2.49 11.05 3.17
N TYR A 24 1.94 10.31 2.21
CA TYR A 24 1.07 10.91 1.18
C TYR A 24 -0.23 11.43 1.78
N PHE A 25 -1.01 10.58 2.45
CA PHE A 25 -2.33 10.95 2.97
C PHE A 25 -2.26 11.90 4.16
N GLY A 26 -1.18 11.85 4.94
CA GLY A 26 -0.87 12.85 5.95
C GLY A 26 -0.54 14.21 5.33
N PHE A 27 0.24 14.24 4.24
CA PHE A 27 0.57 15.46 3.52
C PHE A 27 -0.65 16.11 2.86
N VAL A 28 -1.52 15.33 2.23
CA VAL A 28 -2.76 15.86 1.61
C VAL A 28 -3.88 16.08 2.63
N HIS A 29 -3.65 15.86 3.93
CA HIS A 29 -4.66 15.93 4.99
C HIS A 29 -5.91 15.07 4.73
N ARG A 30 -5.73 13.90 4.11
CA ARG A 30 -6.80 12.94 3.76
C ARG A 30 -6.69 11.62 4.53
N THR A 31 -6.05 11.62 5.69
CA THR A 31 -5.91 10.43 6.55
C THR A 31 -7.26 9.80 6.89
N ASP A 32 -8.31 10.60 7.11
CA ASP A 32 -9.67 10.09 7.37
C ASP A 32 -10.25 9.37 6.14
N SER A 33 -10.01 9.91 4.94
CA SER A 33 -10.41 9.28 3.67
C SER A 33 -9.69 7.95 3.48
N LEU A 34 -8.38 7.90 3.77
CA LEU A 34 -7.60 6.67 3.71
C LEU A 34 -8.17 5.63 4.68
N GLN A 35 -8.41 6.00 5.94
CA GLN A 35 -8.93 5.07 6.96
C GLN A 35 -10.31 4.51 6.56
N ASN A 36 -11.21 5.36 6.06
CA ASN A 36 -12.52 4.92 5.58
C ASN A 36 -12.42 3.92 4.42
N GLU A 37 -11.56 4.17 3.43
CA GLU A 37 -11.37 3.25 2.30
C GLU A 37 -10.67 1.95 2.71
N LEU A 38 -9.68 2.02 3.60
CA LEU A 38 -9.05 0.84 4.20
C LEU A 38 -10.09 -0.04 4.91
N THR A 39 -10.99 0.55 5.71
CA THR A 39 -12.05 -0.21 6.39
C THR A 39 -13.03 -0.84 5.39
N LYS A 40 -13.38 -0.15 4.30
CA LYS A 40 -14.27 -0.70 3.25
C LYS A 40 -13.60 -1.88 2.54
N LEU A 41 -12.36 -1.73 2.10
CA LEU A 41 -11.59 -2.78 1.43
C LEU A 41 -11.38 -4.01 2.33
N ALA A 42 -11.22 -3.82 3.65
CA ALA A 42 -11.10 -4.92 4.61
C ALA A 42 -12.39 -5.70 4.86
N LYS A 43 -13.55 -5.11 4.56
CA LYS A 43 -14.87 -5.75 4.63
C LYS A 43 -15.24 -6.46 3.33
N ASP A 44 -14.49 -6.25 2.25
CA ASP A 44 -14.71 -6.94 0.99
C ASP A 44 -14.25 -8.41 1.09
N GLU A 45 -15.21 -9.32 1.14
CA GLU A 45 -14.97 -10.77 1.24
C GLU A 45 -14.20 -11.33 0.03
N LYS A 46 -14.19 -10.62 -1.11
CA LYS A 46 -13.40 -11.00 -2.29
C LYS A 46 -11.91 -10.71 -2.13
N ASN A 47 -11.53 -9.96 -1.10
CA ASN A 47 -10.18 -9.54 -0.80
C ASN A 47 -9.70 -10.11 0.55
N SER A 48 -9.78 -11.43 0.72
CA SER A 48 -9.29 -12.13 1.93
C SER A 48 -7.86 -11.74 2.31
N ASP A 49 -6.99 -11.57 1.30
CA ASP A 49 -5.59 -11.16 1.45
C ASP A 49 -5.44 -9.72 1.97
N PHE A 50 -6.44 -8.87 1.73
CA PHE A 50 -6.43 -7.49 2.21
C PHE A 50 -6.72 -7.40 3.71
N ARG A 51 -7.38 -8.39 4.32
CA ARG A 51 -7.66 -8.37 5.75
C ARG A 51 -6.39 -8.48 6.59
N ALA A 52 -5.44 -9.32 6.17
CA ALA A 52 -4.11 -9.39 6.79
C ALA A 52 -3.37 -8.05 6.63
N PHE A 53 -3.48 -7.44 5.45
CA PHE A 53 -2.92 -6.13 5.14
C PHE A 53 -3.47 -4.99 5.99
N TYR A 54 -4.79 -4.89 6.09
CA TYR A 54 -5.49 -3.91 6.90
C TYR A 54 -5.09 -3.97 8.38
N ARG A 55 -4.99 -5.18 8.94
CA ARG A 55 -4.53 -5.38 10.31
C ARG A 55 -3.14 -4.81 10.53
N TYR A 56 -2.26 -4.93 9.54
CA TYR A 56 -0.88 -4.45 9.60
C TYR A 56 -0.76 -2.94 9.52
N ILE A 57 -1.45 -2.30 8.58
CA ILE A 57 -1.43 -0.84 8.43
C ILE A 57 -2.01 -0.15 9.66
N ASN A 58 -3.07 -0.72 10.25
CA ASN A 58 -3.71 -0.16 11.44
C ASN A 58 -3.07 -0.59 12.77
N ARG A 59 -2.05 -1.44 12.73
CA ARG A 59 -1.24 -1.75 13.90
C ARG A 59 -0.26 -0.61 14.10
N GLY A 60 -0.56 0.29 15.03
CA GLY A 60 0.31 1.42 15.36
C GLY A 60 1.74 0.95 15.68
N SER A 61 2.73 1.80 15.39
CA SER A 61 4.16 1.49 15.55
C SER A 61 4.58 1.15 17.00
N HIS A 62 3.70 1.33 17.97
CA HIS A 62 3.96 1.13 19.40
C HIS A 62 3.44 -0.20 19.96
N SER A 63 2.72 -1.02 19.18
CA SER A 63 2.06 -2.23 19.69
C SER A 63 2.69 -3.50 19.14
N ASP A 64 3.65 -3.98 19.92
CA ASP A 64 4.20 -5.33 19.98
C ASP A 64 5.05 -5.80 18.79
N SER A 65 6.28 -6.16 19.10
CA SER A 65 7.28 -6.79 18.23
C SER A 65 6.98 -8.27 17.89
N VAL A 66 5.72 -8.67 17.85
CA VAL A 66 5.33 -10.10 17.77
C VAL A 66 4.31 -10.33 16.64
N ASN A 67 4.60 -11.33 15.80
CA ASN A 67 3.81 -11.89 14.68
C ASN A 67 3.97 -11.24 13.29
N ILE A 68 5.20 -11.21 12.77
CA ILE A 68 5.53 -11.10 11.32
C ILE A 68 5.51 -12.47 10.63
N THR A 69 4.61 -13.34 11.08
CA THR A 69 4.45 -14.70 10.54
C THR A 69 3.30 -14.77 9.54
N ASP A 70 2.27 -13.92 9.66
CA ASP A 70 1.06 -13.94 8.82
C ASP A 70 1.26 -13.24 7.45
N MET A 71 2.33 -12.44 7.31
CA MET A 71 2.68 -11.72 6.08
C MET A 71 3.92 -12.25 5.36
N GLY A 72 4.64 -13.20 5.94
CA GLY A 72 5.91 -13.72 5.38
C GLY A 72 5.77 -14.29 3.95
N ASP A 73 4.55 -14.68 3.58
CA ASP A 73 4.19 -15.23 2.27
C ASP A 73 3.56 -14.23 1.30
N ILE A 74 3.40 -12.95 1.68
CA ILE A 74 2.85 -11.96 0.76
C ILE A 74 3.90 -11.61 -0.30
N ASP A 75 3.55 -11.95 -1.53
CA ASP A 75 4.29 -11.59 -2.74
C ASP A 75 4.36 -10.05 -2.90
N PRO A 76 5.53 -9.46 -3.19
CA PRO A 76 5.66 -8.06 -3.59
C PRO A 76 4.63 -7.59 -4.64
N ASP A 77 4.22 -8.46 -5.56
CA ASP A 77 3.22 -8.13 -6.57
C ASP A 77 1.81 -7.94 -5.97
N LYS A 78 1.46 -8.76 -4.98
CA LYS A 78 0.20 -8.60 -4.23
C LYS A 78 0.18 -7.29 -3.47
N TYR A 79 1.32 -6.90 -2.91
CA TYR A 79 1.49 -5.62 -2.23
C TYR A 79 1.26 -4.43 -3.19
N LEU A 80 1.88 -4.45 -4.37
CA LEU A 80 1.73 -3.38 -5.35
C LEU A 80 0.28 -3.26 -5.83
N LYS A 81 -0.39 -4.40 -6.01
CA LYS A 81 -1.82 -4.45 -6.34
C LYS A 81 -2.69 -3.83 -5.25
N GLN A 82 -2.43 -4.13 -3.98
CA GLN A 82 -3.16 -3.54 -2.87
C GLN A 82 -2.90 -2.03 -2.76
N LEU A 83 -1.66 -1.59 -3.00
CA LEU A 83 -1.32 -0.16 -3.05
C LEU A 83 -2.15 0.54 -4.12
N LYS A 84 -2.17 0.00 -5.35
CA LYS A 84 -2.99 0.51 -6.46
C LYS A 84 -4.46 0.60 -6.09
N ASN A 85 -5.02 -0.46 -5.48
CA ASN A 85 -6.41 -0.51 -5.07
C ASN A 85 -6.75 0.62 -4.07
N ILE A 86 -5.87 0.91 -3.11
CA ILE A 86 -6.07 1.98 -2.13
C ILE A 86 -6.07 3.35 -2.83
N PHE A 87 -5.07 3.64 -3.65
CA PHE A 87 -5.02 4.89 -4.41
C PHE A 87 -6.22 5.05 -5.35
N SER A 88 -6.70 3.95 -5.95
CA SER A 88 -7.91 3.97 -6.79
C SER A 88 -9.17 4.25 -5.96
N ALA A 89 -9.32 3.60 -4.81
CA ALA A 89 -10.44 3.79 -3.90
C ALA A 89 -10.49 5.20 -3.29
N THR A 90 -9.34 5.83 -3.05
CA THR A 90 -9.26 7.21 -2.57
C THR A 90 -9.35 8.25 -3.70
N GLY A 91 -9.40 7.84 -4.96
CA GLY A 91 -9.44 8.73 -6.12
C GLY A 91 -8.08 9.35 -6.50
N ASP A 92 -6.98 8.83 -5.95
CA ASP A 92 -5.61 9.27 -6.17
C ASP A 92 -4.83 8.35 -7.15
N GLU A 93 -5.52 7.57 -7.99
CA GLU A 93 -4.91 6.64 -8.95
C GLU A 93 -3.86 7.32 -9.85
N LYS A 94 -4.09 8.57 -10.26
CA LYS A 94 -3.13 9.36 -11.03
C LYS A 94 -1.81 9.57 -10.29
N HIS A 95 -1.85 9.72 -8.97
CA HIS A 95 -0.64 9.86 -8.15
C HIS A 95 0.11 8.54 -8.08
N TYR A 96 -0.59 7.42 -7.94
CA TYR A 96 0.02 6.10 -8.02
C TYR A 96 0.73 5.86 -9.36
N ALA A 97 0.06 6.18 -10.48
CA ALA A 97 0.66 6.06 -11.82
C ALA A 97 1.92 6.91 -11.97
N LYS A 98 1.90 8.15 -11.45
CA LYS A 98 3.06 9.03 -11.41
C LYS A 98 4.20 8.49 -10.52
N MET A 99 3.88 7.88 -9.38
CA MET A 99 4.87 7.24 -8.51
C MET A 99 5.53 6.01 -9.15
N MET A 100 4.82 5.32 -10.04
CA MET A 100 5.28 4.10 -10.71
C MET A 100 6.03 4.33 -12.02
N ASP A 101 6.24 5.59 -12.44
CA ASP A 101 6.89 5.94 -13.72
C ASP A 101 6.10 5.43 -14.96
N GLU A 102 4.80 5.12 -14.83
CA GLU A 102 3.97 4.65 -15.97
C GLU A 102 3.49 5.78 -16.90
N ILE A 103 3.92 7.03 -16.66
CA ILE A 103 3.56 8.21 -17.47
C ILE A 103 4.80 9.08 -17.73
N ASP A 104 5.86 8.52 -18.30
CA ASP A 104 6.94 9.33 -18.88
C ASP A 104 7.24 9.06 -20.37
N GLU A 105 6.58 8.08 -21.01
CA GLU A 105 6.77 7.85 -22.46
C GLU A 105 5.70 8.48 -23.37
N GLU A 106 4.49 8.77 -22.89
CA GLU A 106 3.38 9.21 -23.78
C GLU A 106 3.24 10.74 -23.92
N ILE A 107 4.04 11.55 -23.19
CA ILE A 107 4.04 13.03 -23.34
C ILE A 107 5.31 13.54 -24.04
N ALA A 108 6.32 12.70 -24.25
CA ALA A 108 7.55 13.08 -24.95
C ALA A 108 7.45 13.02 -26.50
N THR A 109 6.30 12.65 -27.07
CA THR A 109 6.09 12.51 -28.52
C THR A 109 4.89 13.29 -29.10
N ALA A 110 4.39 14.30 -28.39
CA ALA A 110 3.40 15.24 -28.91
C ALA A 110 4.02 16.58 -29.33
#